data_AF-Q22RG3-F1
#
_entry.id   AF-Q22RG3-F1
#
_cell.length_a   1.000
_cell.length_b   1.000
_cell.length_c   1.000
_cell.angle_alpha   90.00
_cell.angle_beta   90.00
_cell.angle_gamma   90.00
#
_symmetry.space_group_name_H-M   'P 1'
#
loop_
_entity.id
_entity.type
_entity.pdbx_description
1 polymer ?
#
loop_
_entity_poly.entity_id
_entity_poly.type
_entity_poly.pdbx_seq_one_letter_code
_entity_poly.pdbx_strand_id
1 'polypeptide(L)'
;MKTLTAVLLISLISVLGVATIYTFNSQRNTPLEDFSCFTFLYGRTKKEFLASNTCAYNVVFDYDVTINGKTVSQSTGCLKPNQSTLMPHVTDVLQVSNMKETYNCV
;
A
#
# COMPACT_ATOMS: atom_id res chain seq x y z
N MET A 1 -48.33 2.53 -18.97
CA MET A 1 -47.07 3.31 -19.05
C MET A 1 -46.42 3.64 -17.69
N LYS A 2 -46.75 2.96 -16.58
CA LYS A 2 -46.10 3.20 -15.25
C LYS A 2 -45.09 2.10 -14.84
N THR A 3 -45.24 0.90 -15.39
CA THR A 3 -44.39 -0.27 -15.09
C THR A 3 -43.05 -0.24 -15.83
N LEU A 4 -42.96 0.40 -16.99
CA LEU A 4 -41.72 0.48 -17.77
C LEU A 4 -40.63 1.28 -17.03
N THR A 5 -41.03 2.36 -16.34
CA THR A 5 -40.14 3.26 -15.62
C THR A 5 -39.55 2.61 -14.37
N ALA A 6 -40.34 1.81 -13.65
CA ALA A 6 -39.89 1.13 -12.44
C ALA A 6 -38.84 0.04 -12.74
N VAL A 7 -39.01 -0.71 -13.84
CA VAL A 7 -38.05 -1.74 -14.25
C VAL A 7 -36.73 -1.10 -14.68
N LEU A 8 -36.78 0.01 -15.43
CA LEU A 8 -35.58 0.77 -15.82
C LEU A 8 -34.82 1.32 -14.60
N LEU A 9 -35.53 1.84 -13.59
CA LEU A 9 -34.93 2.34 -12.35
C LEU A 9 -34.24 1.22 -11.54
N ILE A 10 -34.86 0.05 -11.42
CA ILE A 10 -34.27 -1.09 -10.70
C ILE A 10 -33.02 -1.61 -11.41
N SER A 11 -33.05 -1.69 -12.74
CA SER A 11 -31.86 -2.06 -13.53
C SER A 11 -30.72 -1.05 -13.37
N LEU A 12 -31.03 0.26 -13.36
CA LEU A 12 -30.02 1.31 -13.18
C LEU A 12 -29.36 1.25 -11.79
N ILE A 13 -30.15 1.03 -10.74
CA ILE A 13 -29.65 0.90 -9.36
C ILE A 13 -28.78 -0.35 -9.21
N SER A 14 -29.16 -1.44 -9.86
CA SER A 14 -28.39 -2.69 -9.85
C SER A 14 -27.03 -2.52 -10.53
N VAL A 15 -26.98 -1.84 -11.68
CA VAL A 15 -25.74 -1.56 -12.40
C VAL A 15 -24.84 -0.61 -11.61
N LEU A 16 -25.40 0.43 -10.97
CA LEU A 16 -24.63 1.32 -10.09
C LEU A 16 -24.09 0.59 -8.85
N GLY A 17 -24.88 -0.31 -8.25
CA GLY A 17 -24.46 -1.11 -7.10
C GLY A 17 -23.30 -2.06 -7.44
N VAL A 18 -23.36 -2.73 -8.58
CA VAL A 18 -22.27 -3.63 -9.02
C VAL A 18 -21.02 -2.82 -9.41
N ALA A 19 -21.19 -1.68 -10.08
CA ALA A 19 -20.07 -0.81 -10.43
C ALA A 19 -19.36 -0.31 -9.17
N THR A 20 -20.09 0.22 -8.18
CA THR A 20 -19.49 0.70 -6.92
C THR A 20 -18.79 -0.40 -6.13
N ILE A 21 -19.36 -1.60 -6.03
CA ILE A 21 -18.70 -2.75 -5.39
C ILE A 21 -17.45 -3.17 -6.17
N TYR A 22 -17.51 -3.15 -7.50
CA TYR A 22 -16.37 -3.47 -8.35
C TYR A 22 -15.23 -2.45 -8.20
N THR A 23 -15.52 -1.14 -8.18
CA THR A 23 -14.51 -0.11 -7.93
C THR A 23 -13.94 -0.19 -6.52
N PHE A 24 -14.77 -0.47 -5.51
CA PHE A 24 -14.32 -0.60 -4.13
C PHE A 24 -13.44 -1.84 -3.91
N ASN A 25 -13.78 -2.97 -4.53
CA ASN A 25 -12.93 -4.16 -4.53
C ASN A 25 -11.67 -3.98 -5.39
N SER A 26 -11.76 -3.26 -6.51
CA SER A 26 -10.59 -2.94 -7.34
C SER A 26 -9.61 -2.04 -6.61
N GLN A 27 -10.04 -1.10 -5.76
CA GLN A 27 -9.16 -0.29 -4.92
C GLN A 27 -8.60 -1.04 -3.71
N ARG A 28 -9.32 -2.05 -3.19
CA ARG A 28 -8.77 -2.93 -2.13
C ARG A 28 -7.74 -3.92 -2.65
N ASN A 29 -7.85 -4.28 -3.92
CA ASN A 29 -7.00 -5.25 -4.59
C ASN A 29 -6.08 -4.63 -5.62
N THR A 30 -5.91 -3.29 -5.68
CA THR A 30 -4.69 -2.76 -6.27
C THR A 30 -3.57 -3.32 -5.43
N PRO A 31 -2.73 -4.23 -5.96
CA PRO A 31 -1.44 -4.45 -5.35
C PRO A 31 -0.85 -3.04 -5.22
N LEU A 32 -0.34 -2.66 -4.04
CA LEU A 32 0.61 -1.55 -3.99
C LEU A 32 1.56 -1.79 -5.15
N GLU A 33 1.51 -0.89 -6.13
CA GLU A 33 2.13 -1.04 -7.46
C GLU A 33 3.53 -1.63 -7.30
N ASP A 34 3.97 -2.47 -8.24
CA ASP A 34 5.29 -3.10 -8.26
C ASP A 34 6.42 -2.13 -7.85
N PHE A 35 6.74 -2.07 -6.55
CA PHE A 35 7.85 -1.28 -6.06
C PHE A 35 9.05 -2.22 -5.92
N SER A 36 9.89 -2.11 -6.93
CA SER A 36 11.24 -2.64 -7.05
C SER A 36 11.97 -2.80 -5.72
N CYS A 37 12.72 -3.89 -5.55
CA CYS A 37 13.55 -4.17 -4.38
C CYS A 37 12.87 -4.25 -3.02
N PHE A 38 11.62 -3.81 -2.84
CA PHE A 38 11.01 -3.64 -1.53
C PHE A 38 9.98 -4.74 -1.27
N THR A 39 10.00 -5.31 -0.08
CA THR A 39 8.94 -6.21 0.38
C THR A 39 8.55 -5.90 1.81
N PHE A 40 7.27 -5.62 2.03
CA PHE A 40 6.67 -5.56 3.36
C PHE A 40 6.49 -6.99 3.90
N LEU A 41 7.19 -7.32 4.99
CA LEU A 41 6.93 -8.57 5.71
C LEU A 41 6.15 -8.23 6.99
N TYR A 42 4.89 -8.69 7.06
CA TYR A 42 4.06 -8.57 8.26
C TYR A 42 4.33 -9.75 9.21
N GLY A 43 4.96 -9.47 10.36
CA GLY A 43 5.21 -10.48 11.39
C GLY A 43 3.91 -11.03 12.01
N ARG A 44 3.75 -12.36 12.05
CA ARG A 44 2.51 -13.05 12.48
C ARG A 44 2.12 -12.84 13.97
N THR A 45 2.99 -12.31 14.81
CA THR A 45 2.76 -12.22 16.27
C THR A 45 3.09 -10.86 16.88
N LYS A 46 3.74 -9.97 16.14
CA LYS A 46 3.94 -8.57 16.47
C LYS A 46 3.70 -7.78 15.20
N LYS A 47 2.93 -6.69 15.29
CA LYS A 47 2.64 -5.77 14.17
C LYS A 47 3.89 -4.98 13.77
N GLU A 48 5.01 -5.66 13.59
CA GLU A 48 6.29 -5.11 13.19
C GLU A 48 6.37 -5.20 11.67
N PHE A 49 6.59 -4.04 11.05
CA PHE A 49 6.79 -3.94 9.62
C PHE A 49 8.28 -3.97 9.32
N LEU A 50 8.66 -4.85 8.40
CA LEU A 50 10.02 -4.96 7.90
C LEU A 50 10.09 -4.41 6.47
N ALA A 51 11.14 -3.65 6.23
CA ALA A 51 11.61 -3.29 4.91
C ALA A 51 12.72 -4.26 4.51
N SER A 52 12.56 -4.96 3.38
CA SER A 52 13.55 -5.90 2.86
C SER A 52 14.04 -5.46 1.50
N ASN A 53 15.35 -5.50 1.27
CA ASN A 53 15.97 -5.28 -0.04
C ASN A 53 16.09 -6.61 -0.81
N THR A 54 15.26 -6.80 -1.84
CA THR A 54 15.24 -7.97 -2.72
C THR A 54 16.08 -7.78 -3.99
N CYS A 55 16.76 -6.64 -4.16
CA CYS A 55 17.62 -6.35 -5.30
C CYS A 55 19.08 -6.74 -5.08
N ALA A 56 19.82 -6.81 -6.19
CA ALA A 56 21.24 -7.16 -6.21
C ALA A 56 22.19 -5.97 -5.90
N TYR A 57 21.64 -4.79 -5.58
CA TYR A 57 22.38 -3.57 -5.27
C TYR A 57 21.89 -2.97 -3.95
N ASN A 58 22.69 -2.05 -3.39
CA ASN A 58 22.32 -1.33 -2.17
C ASN A 58 21.15 -0.36 -2.45
N VAL A 59 20.23 -0.24 -1.51
CA VAL A 59 19.05 0.64 -1.65
C VAL A 59 18.71 1.33 -0.34
N VAL A 60 18.20 2.56 -0.43
CA VAL A 60 17.55 3.28 0.66
C VAL A 60 16.06 3.39 0.32
N PHE A 61 15.20 3.08 1.29
CA PHE A 61 13.77 3.32 1.19
C PHE A 61 13.41 4.53 2.06
N ASP A 62 13.00 5.60 1.40
CA ASP A 62 12.47 6.80 2.05
C ASP A 62 10.94 6.74 1.99
N TYR A 63 10.28 7.00 3.11
CA TYR A 63 8.82 6.86 3.22
C TYR A 63 8.25 7.83 4.24
N ASP A 64 7.01 8.25 4.03
CA ASP A 64 6.27 9.07 4.98
C ASP A 64 5.37 8.17 5.83
N VAL A 65 5.44 8.32 7.16
CA VAL A 65 4.56 7.63 8.10
C VAL A 65 3.68 8.62 8.85
N THR A 66 2.39 8.30 9.00
CA THR A 66 1.48 9.10 9.83
C THR A 66 1.43 8.55 11.26
N ILE A 67 1.92 9.34 12.22
CA ILE A 67 1.98 9.02 13.65
C ILE A 67 1.13 10.06 14.39
N ASN A 68 0.10 9.60 15.12
CA ASN A 68 -0.81 10.49 15.88
C ASN A 68 -1.40 11.64 15.04
N GLY A 69 -1.76 11.36 13.79
CA GLY A 69 -2.32 12.35 12.86
C GLY A 69 -1.29 13.30 12.22
N LYS A 70 0.00 13.14 12.52
CA LYS A 70 1.09 13.91 11.90
C LYS A 70 1.90 13.02 10.95
N THR A 71 2.10 13.48 9.73
CA THR A 71 3.00 12.83 8.76
C THR A 71 4.46 13.19 9.06
N VAL A 72 5.32 12.18 9.09
CA VAL A 72 6.75 12.29 9.36
C VAL A 72 7.52 11.46 8.33
N SER A 73 8.50 12.06 7.68
CA SER A 73 9.39 11.35 6.76
C SER A 73 10.41 10.51 7.52
N GLN A 74 10.62 9.29 7.06
CA GLN A 74 11.56 8.31 7.59
C GLN A 74 12.36 7.65 6.47
N SER A 75 13.46 7.00 6.86
CA SER A 75 14.34 6.30 5.94
C SER A 75 14.84 5.01 6.59
N THR A 76 14.99 3.94 5.81
CA THR A 76 15.53 2.65 6.29
C THR A 76 17.05 2.66 6.50
N GLY A 77 17.73 3.73 6.06
CA GLY A 77 19.17 3.69 5.82
C GLY A 77 19.53 2.79 4.63
N CYS A 78 20.82 2.71 4.32
CA CYS A 78 21.33 1.92 3.20
C CYS A 78 21.29 0.43 3.51
N LEU A 79 20.42 -0.32 2.81
CA LEU A 79 20.25 -1.76 2.94
C LEU A 79 21.02 -2.48 1.84
N LYS A 80 21.85 -3.44 2.23
CA LYS A 80 22.54 -4.36 1.31
C LYS A 80 21.55 -5.36 0.69
N PRO A 81 21.93 -6.04 -0.41
CA PRO A 81 21.14 -7.13 -0.98
C PRO A 81 20.72 -8.16 0.07
N ASN A 82 19.44 -8.54 0.07
CA ASN A 82 18.78 -9.45 1.02
C ASN A 82 18.79 -9.00 2.48
N GLN A 83 19.21 -7.77 2.77
CA GLN A 83 19.13 -7.21 4.11
C GLN A 83 17.71 -6.73 4.38
N SER A 84 17.25 -6.96 5.61
CA SER A 84 15.99 -6.42 6.10
C SER A 84 16.23 -5.55 7.33
N THR A 85 15.38 -4.54 7.51
CA THR A 85 15.37 -3.70 8.71
C THR A 85 13.94 -3.47 9.18
N LEU A 86 13.80 -3.18 10.47
CA LEU A 86 12.53 -2.74 11.05
C LEU A 86 12.21 -1.33 10.57
N MET A 87 10.94 -1.11 10.21
CA MET A 87 10.39 0.22 9.96
C MET A 87 9.83 0.74 11.29
N PRO A 88 10.58 1.60 12.02
CA PRO A 88 10.14 2.02 13.33
C PRO A 88 8.87 2.87 13.21
N HIS A 89 7.97 2.70 14.18
CA HIS A 89 6.69 3.43 14.25
C HIS A 89 5.67 3.11 13.17
N VAL A 90 5.95 2.16 12.27
CA VAL A 90 4.95 1.62 11.35
C VAL A 90 4.27 0.43 12.02
N THR A 91 2.97 0.57 12.26
CA THR A 91 2.14 -0.48 12.89
C THR A 91 1.01 -0.97 11.98
N ASP A 92 0.82 -0.29 10.84
CA ASP A 92 -0.15 -0.62 9.80
C ASP A 92 0.35 -0.08 8.44
N VAL A 93 0.08 -0.82 7.34
CA VAL A 93 0.43 -0.42 5.96
C VAL A 93 -0.22 0.91 5.61
N LEU A 94 -1.43 1.17 6.12
CA LEU A 94 -2.18 2.40 5.84
C LEU A 94 -1.48 3.66 6.38
N GLN A 95 -0.50 3.52 7.26
CA GLN A 95 0.27 4.64 7.77
C GLN A 95 1.39 5.09 6.82
N VAL A 96 1.77 4.27 5.84
CA VAL A 96 2.90 4.51 4.95
C VAL A 96 2.43 5.17 3.65
N SER A 97 3.14 6.20 3.21
CA SER A 97 2.87 6.94 1.98
C SER A 97 4.17 7.48 1.36
N ASN A 98 4.10 7.96 0.12
CA ASN A 98 5.22 8.60 -0.60
C ASN A 98 6.53 7.80 -0.59
N MET A 99 6.44 6.47 -0.73
CA MET A 99 7.63 5.61 -0.73
C MET A 99 8.50 5.89 -1.94
N LYS A 100 9.82 6.02 -1.73
CA LYS A 100 10.83 6.28 -2.74
C LYS A 100 12.05 5.40 -2.51
N GLU A 101 12.68 5.03 -3.61
CA GLU A 101 13.87 4.19 -3.63
C GLU A 101 15.06 4.98 -4.17
N THR A 102 16.17 4.93 -3.42
CA THR A 102 17.46 5.45 -3.88
C THR A 102 18.45 4.30 -4.02
N TYR A 103 18.89 4.04 -5.24
CA TYR A 103 19.81 2.96 -5.56
C TYR A 103 21.28 3.35 -5.41
N ASN A 104 22.14 2.35 -5.20
CA ASN A 104 23.60 2.50 -5.12
C ASN A 104 24.04 3.48 -4.02
N CYS A 105 23.38 3.43 -2.86
CA CYS A 105 23.86 4.13 -1.68
C CYS A 105 25.21 3.55 -1.20
N VAL A 106 26.04 4.44 -0.66
CA VAL A 106 27.41 4.18 -0.19
C VAL A 106 27.43 4.14 1.33
#